data_AF-A0A9P8AUQ9-F1
#
_entry.id   AF-A0A9P8AUQ9-F1
#
_cell.length_a   1.000
_cell.length_b   1.000
_cell.length_c   1.000
_cell.angle_alpha   90.00
_cell.angle_beta   90.00
_cell.angle_gamma   90.00
#
_symmetry.space_group_name_H-M   'P 1'
#
loop_
_entity.id
_entity.type
_entity.pdbx_description
1 polymer ?
#
loop_
_entity_poly.entity_id
_entity_poly.type
_entity_poly.pdbx_seq_one_letter_code
_entity_poly.pdbx_strand_id
1 'polypeptide(L)'
;MSASSKASTTTTTTATSNSMKAHDIGETSSIPSTPRDGTYKPSQPRHRPLTEIIGQTFPSFDHHSIVVKPFEEESARDAAFSQELSAMLLDVILETHAWASARPKQESQVAVQKFEKKISQIMGVEKEQEQTRERLNEFVSRMKTALAALTGLGL
;
A
#
# COMPACT_ATOMS: atom_id res chain seq x y z
N MET A 1 -12.11 -19.40 41.21
CA MET A 1 -13.21 -19.62 40.24
C MET A 1 -13.90 -18.29 40.00
N SER A 2 -14.20 -17.95 38.74
CA SER A 2 -15.02 -16.80 38.28
C SER A 2 -14.40 -15.40 38.41
N ALA A 3 -14.55 -14.44 37.49
CA ALA A 3 -15.00 -14.43 36.10
C ALA A 3 -14.63 -13.06 35.47
N SER A 4 -14.30 -13.07 34.17
CA SER A 4 -14.68 -12.13 33.11
C SER A 4 -14.64 -10.60 33.35
N SER A 5 -13.81 -9.90 32.57
CA SER A 5 -14.23 -8.65 31.90
C SER A 5 -13.49 -8.46 30.58
N LYS A 6 -14.30 -8.39 29.52
CA LYS A 6 -13.97 -8.08 28.13
C LYS A 6 -13.64 -6.60 28.00
N ALA A 7 -12.66 -6.26 27.16
CA ALA A 7 -12.62 -4.97 26.50
C ALA A 7 -12.16 -5.18 25.06
N SER A 8 -13.13 -5.08 24.16
CA SER A 8 -12.97 -4.96 22.72
C SER A 8 -12.15 -3.71 22.39
N THR A 9 -11.25 -3.81 21.41
CA THR A 9 -10.81 -2.61 20.68
C THR A 9 -10.75 -2.95 19.21
N THR A 10 -11.68 -2.33 18.50
CA THR A 10 -11.90 -2.35 17.06
C THR A 10 -10.71 -1.71 16.37
N THR A 11 -9.91 -2.49 15.64
CA THR A 11 -9.05 -1.95 14.58
C THR A 11 -9.82 -2.01 13.28
N THR A 12 -10.26 -0.83 12.83
CA THR A 12 -10.73 -0.55 11.48
C THR A 12 -9.57 -0.74 10.51
N THR A 13 -9.46 -1.93 9.94
CA THR A 13 -8.60 -2.19 8.78
C THR A 13 -9.47 -1.99 7.55
N THR A 14 -9.39 -0.80 6.95
CA THR A 14 -9.92 -0.56 5.60
C THR A 14 -9.02 -1.31 4.61
N ALA A 15 -9.28 -2.60 4.47
CA ALA A 15 -8.74 -3.43 3.40
C ALA A 15 -9.59 -3.18 2.15
N THR A 16 -9.18 -2.21 1.34
CA THR A 16 -9.62 -2.12 -0.07
C THR A 16 -8.96 -3.28 -0.81
N SER A 17 -9.54 -4.46 -0.68
CA SER A 17 -9.20 -5.61 -1.51
C SER A 17 -10.01 -5.49 -2.79
N ASN A 18 -9.35 -4.94 -3.80
CA ASN A 18 -9.89 -4.83 -5.14
C ASN A 18 -10.24 -6.21 -5.68
N SER A 19 -11.51 -6.35 -6.03
CA SER A 19 -12.09 -7.44 -6.81
C SER A 19 -11.25 -7.64 -8.07
N MET A 20 -10.47 -8.73 -8.13
CA MET A 20 -9.95 -9.27 -9.36
C MET A 20 -11.12 -9.85 -10.16
N LYS A 21 -11.77 -8.98 -10.92
CA LYS A 21 -12.63 -9.36 -12.03
C LYS A 21 -11.72 -9.95 -13.10
N ALA A 22 -11.76 -11.28 -13.25
CA ALA A 22 -11.15 -11.97 -14.38
C ALA A 22 -11.74 -11.38 -15.66
N HIS A 23 -10.96 -10.52 -16.33
CA HIS A 23 -11.23 -10.12 -17.69
C HIS A 23 -10.76 -11.27 -18.59
N ASP A 24 -11.76 -11.98 -19.09
CA ASP A 24 -11.70 -12.80 -20.29
C ASP A 24 -11.12 -11.96 -21.44
N ILE A 25 -9.89 -12.25 -21.84
CA ILE A 25 -9.26 -11.67 -23.05
C ILE A 25 -9.33 -12.75 -24.13
N GLY A 26 -10.55 -13.03 -24.57
CA GLY A 26 -10.79 -13.43 -25.94
C GLY A 26 -10.77 -12.19 -26.82
N GLU A 27 -9.61 -11.83 -27.37
CA GLU A 27 -9.56 -10.94 -28.54
C GLU A 27 -8.88 -11.67 -29.70
N THR A 28 -9.78 -12.30 -30.44
CA THR A 28 -9.65 -12.69 -31.83
C THR A 28 -9.02 -11.57 -32.66
N SER A 29 -7.92 -11.93 -33.33
CA SER A 29 -7.38 -11.27 -34.50
C SER A 29 -8.51 -10.86 -35.46
N SER A 30 -8.89 -9.59 -35.40
CA SER A 30 -9.91 -9.01 -36.27
C SER A 30 -9.23 -8.54 -37.55
N ILE A 31 -9.08 -9.49 -38.47
CA ILE A 31 -8.78 -9.19 -39.87
C ILE A 31 -9.91 -8.26 -40.38
N PRO A 32 -9.61 -7.13 -41.04
CA PRO A 32 -10.63 -6.28 -41.62
C PRO A 32 -11.38 -7.06 -42.70
N SER A 33 -12.59 -7.51 -42.37
CA SER A 33 -13.49 -8.12 -43.33
C SER A 33 -14.07 -7.02 -44.20
N THR A 34 -13.48 -6.85 -45.37
CA THR A 34 -14.07 -6.08 -46.47
C THR A 34 -15.48 -6.62 -46.78
N PRO A 35 -16.48 -5.75 -47.10
CA PRO A 35 -17.82 -6.20 -47.43
C PRO A 35 -17.81 -7.07 -48.69
N ARG A 36 -18.05 -8.37 -48.52
CA ARG A 36 -18.43 -9.28 -49.60
C ARG A 36 -19.90 -9.05 -49.90
N ASP A 37 -20.20 -8.11 -50.78
CA ASP A 37 -21.38 -8.21 -51.62
C ASP A 37 -20.92 -8.25 -53.07
N GLY A 38 -20.86 -9.48 -53.58
CA GLY A 38 -20.28 -9.81 -54.87
C GLY A 38 -21.16 -10.87 -55.51
N THR A 39 -22.07 -10.41 -56.37
CA THR A 39 -22.64 -11.23 -57.43
C THR A 39 -21.48 -11.71 -58.32
N TYR A 40 -20.93 -12.88 -58.02
CA TYR A 40 -19.83 -13.47 -58.79
C TYR A 40 -20.35 -13.92 -60.17
N LYS A 41 -20.27 -13.03 -61.17
CA LYS A 41 -20.22 -13.45 -62.58
C LYS A 41 -18.86 -14.14 -62.80
N PRO A 42 -18.81 -15.38 -63.31
CA PRO A 42 -17.55 -16.02 -63.68
C PRO A 42 -16.97 -15.28 -64.88
N SER A 43 -16.09 -14.31 -64.61
CA SER A 43 -15.28 -13.67 -65.64
C SER A 43 -14.25 -14.68 -66.14
N GLN A 44 -14.34 -15.00 -67.43
CA GLN A 44 -13.40 -15.83 -68.18
C GLN A 44 -11.93 -15.54 -67.84
N PRO A 45 -11.05 -16.57 -67.89
CA PRO A 45 -9.61 -16.39 -67.75
C PRO A 45 -9.09 -15.65 -68.98
N ARG A 46 -9.14 -14.32 -68.95
CA ARG A 46 -8.38 -13.51 -69.90
C ARG A 46 -6.92 -13.65 -69.51
N HIS A 47 -6.20 -14.51 -70.23
CA HIS A 47 -4.75 -14.47 -70.27
C HIS A 47 -4.35 -13.07 -70.70
N ARG A 48 -3.95 -12.23 -69.72
CA ARG A 48 -3.32 -10.95 -70.04
C ARG A 48 -2.03 -11.30 -70.78
N PRO A 49 -1.81 -10.78 -72.00
CA PRO A 49 -0.59 -11.07 -72.75
C PRO A 49 0.61 -10.74 -71.86
N LEU A 50 1.62 -11.62 -71.85
CA LEU A 50 2.79 -11.52 -70.97
C LEU A 50 3.48 -10.15 -71.10
N THR A 51 3.43 -9.55 -72.30
CA THR A 51 3.90 -8.20 -72.61
C THR A 51 3.19 -7.09 -71.83
N GLU A 52 1.90 -7.25 -71.50
CA GLU A 52 1.15 -6.29 -70.66
C GLU A 52 1.54 -6.42 -69.18
N ILE A 53 1.82 -7.64 -68.71
CA ILE A 53 2.25 -7.88 -67.33
C ILE A 53 3.67 -7.38 -67.10
N ILE A 54 4.58 -7.64 -68.06
CA ILE A 54 5.97 -7.19 -67.99
C ILE A 54 6.06 -5.67 -68.26
N GLY A 55 5.13 -5.12 -69.03
CA GLY A 55 5.04 -3.67 -69.30
C GLY A 55 4.45 -2.86 -68.16
N GLN A 56 3.81 -3.49 -67.17
CA GLN A 56 3.32 -2.78 -65.98
C GLN A 56 4.50 -2.32 -65.13
N THR A 57 4.60 -1.00 -64.97
CA THR A 57 5.53 -0.40 -64.03
C THR A 57 5.02 -0.65 -62.62
N PHE A 58 5.85 -1.21 -61.75
CA PHE A 58 5.49 -1.40 -60.35
C PHE A 58 5.18 -0.06 -59.70
N PRO A 59 4.16 0.00 -58.81
CA PRO A 59 3.97 1.15 -57.95
C PRO A 59 5.27 1.47 -57.22
N SER A 60 5.64 2.75 -57.14
CA SER A 60 6.80 3.16 -56.35
C SER A 60 6.60 2.73 -54.90
N PHE A 61 7.51 1.91 -54.38
CA PHE A 61 7.49 1.49 -53.00
C PHE A 61 8.03 2.60 -52.10
N ASP A 62 7.14 3.19 -51.30
CA ASP A 62 7.55 4.12 -50.27
C ASP A 62 7.96 3.36 -48.99
N HIS A 63 9.22 2.96 -48.95
CA HIS A 63 9.80 2.25 -47.81
C HIS A 63 9.73 3.05 -46.51
N HIS A 64 9.70 4.38 -46.59
CA HIS A 64 9.74 5.23 -45.41
C HIS A 64 8.41 5.15 -44.65
N SER A 65 7.28 5.36 -45.33
CA SER A 65 5.97 5.30 -44.68
C SER A 65 5.57 3.89 -44.23
N ILE A 66 5.99 2.86 -44.99
CA ILE A 66 5.57 1.48 -44.74
C ILE A 66 6.42 0.80 -43.67
N VAL A 67 7.72 1.08 -43.59
CA VAL A 67 8.65 0.32 -42.74
C VAL A 67 9.32 1.19 -41.69
N VAL A 68 9.87 2.34 -42.10
CA VAL A 68 10.70 3.17 -41.20
C VAL A 68 9.84 3.89 -40.16
N LYS A 69 8.75 4.55 -40.59
CA LYS A 69 7.91 5.35 -39.70
C LYS A 69 7.28 4.55 -38.56
N PRO A 70 6.68 3.35 -38.76
CA PRO A 70 6.16 2.55 -37.66
C PRO A 70 7.24 2.16 -36.64
N PHE A 71 8.47 1.90 -37.10
CA PHE A 71 9.57 1.54 -36.22
C PHE A 71 10.06 2.74 -35.41
N GLU A 72 10.12 3.93 -36.01
CA GLU A 72 10.42 5.17 -35.30
C GLU A 72 9.34 5.50 -34.26
N GLU A 73 8.06 5.31 -34.60
CA GLU A 73 6.92 5.49 -33.69
C GLU A 73 6.95 4.49 -32.53
N GLU A 74 7.25 3.21 -32.79
CA GLU A 74 7.44 2.21 -31.74
C GLU A 74 8.64 2.54 -30.85
N SER A 75 9.78 2.90 -31.43
CA SER A 75 10.97 3.30 -30.68
C SER A 75 10.70 4.52 -29.78
N ALA A 76 9.93 5.49 -30.26
CA ALA A 76 9.51 6.65 -29.49
C ALA A 76 8.55 6.26 -28.34
N ARG A 77 7.62 5.33 -28.58
CA ARG A 77 6.71 4.81 -27.54
C ARG A 77 7.47 4.04 -26.46
N ASP A 78 8.40 3.19 -26.84
CA ASP A 78 9.26 2.44 -25.90
C ASP A 78 10.08 3.40 -25.03
N ALA A 79 10.65 4.44 -25.65
CA ALA A 79 11.37 5.47 -24.92
C ALA A 79 10.46 6.18 -23.89
N ALA A 80 9.25 6.58 -24.29
CA ALA A 80 8.29 7.23 -23.40
C ALA A 80 7.85 6.29 -22.25
N PHE A 81 7.54 5.03 -22.56
CA PHE A 81 7.15 4.03 -21.58
C PHE A 81 8.27 3.77 -20.55
N SER A 82 9.52 3.62 -21.01
CA SER A 82 10.64 3.39 -20.10
C SER A 82 10.87 4.58 -19.15
N GLN A 83 10.65 5.81 -19.62
CA GLN A 83 10.73 7.02 -18.80
C GLN A 83 9.60 7.06 -17.76
N GLU A 84 8.36 6.79 -18.19
CA GLU A 84 7.20 6.76 -17.31
C GLU A 84 7.34 5.66 -16.23
N LEU A 85 7.76 4.46 -16.62
CA LEU A 85 8.04 3.37 -15.70
C LEU A 85 9.12 3.73 -14.69
N SER A 86 10.21 4.36 -15.16
CA SER A 86 11.29 4.81 -14.27
C SER A 86 10.82 5.86 -13.29
N ALA A 87 9.96 6.79 -13.74
CA ALA A 87 9.37 7.81 -12.88
C ALA A 87 8.44 7.19 -11.81
N MET A 88 7.56 6.27 -12.20
CA MET A 88 6.68 5.55 -11.26
C MET A 88 7.48 4.73 -10.25
N LEU A 89 8.53 4.03 -10.70
CA LEU A 89 9.38 3.24 -9.82
C LEU A 89 10.10 4.12 -8.79
N LEU A 90 10.63 5.26 -9.23
CA LEU A 90 11.28 6.21 -8.34
C LEU A 90 10.32 6.73 -7.28
N ASP A 91 9.09 7.07 -7.66
CA ASP A 91 8.04 7.54 -6.73
C ASP A 91 7.74 6.50 -5.64
N VAL A 92 7.50 5.24 -6.03
CA VAL A 92 7.25 4.13 -5.09
C VAL A 92 8.44 3.91 -4.15
N ILE A 93 9.67 3.98 -4.67
CA ILE A 93 10.89 3.84 -3.85
C ILE A 93 10.99 4.98 -2.84
N LEU A 94 10.73 6.22 -3.26
CA LEU A 94 10.78 7.40 -2.38
C LEU A 94 9.71 7.34 -1.30
N GLU A 95 8.48 6.97 -1.65
CA GLU A 95 7.38 6.79 -0.68
C GLU A 95 7.71 5.68 0.32
N THR A 96 8.19 4.54 -0.15
CA THR A 96 8.57 3.41 0.70
C THR A 96 9.71 3.80 1.64
N HIS A 97 10.71 4.54 1.16
CA HIS A 97 11.81 5.04 1.97
C HIS A 97 11.32 6.06 3.02
N ALA A 98 10.46 6.99 2.63
CA ALA A 98 9.88 7.97 3.55
C ALA A 98 9.09 7.28 4.67
N TRP A 99 8.28 6.27 4.32
CA TRP A 99 7.54 5.49 5.30
C TRP A 99 8.44 4.65 6.21
N ALA A 100 9.41 3.93 5.64
CA ALA A 100 10.34 3.10 6.39
C ALA A 100 11.26 3.93 7.32
N SER A 101 11.60 5.16 6.94
CA SER A 101 12.41 6.06 7.77
C SER A 101 11.58 6.74 8.88
N ALA A 102 10.31 7.06 8.63
CA ALA A 102 9.43 7.67 9.63
C ALA A 102 8.98 6.67 10.72
N ARG A 103 8.78 5.41 10.36
CA ARG A 103 8.18 4.40 11.22
C ARG A 103 8.97 4.10 12.51
N PRO A 104 10.30 3.86 12.50
CA PRO A 104 11.07 3.61 13.73
C PRO A 104 10.98 4.75 14.73
N LYS A 105 10.96 6.01 14.25
CA LYS A 105 10.82 7.19 15.09
C LYS A 105 9.44 7.24 15.76
N GLN A 106 8.38 6.96 15.00
CA GLN A 106 7.02 6.91 15.53
C GLN A 106 6.87 5.79 16.57
N GLU A 107 7.36 4.59 16.27
CA GLU A 107 7.28 3.43 17.18
C GLU A 107 8.04 3.71 18.49
N SER A 108 9.25 4.29 18.40
CA SER A 108 10.02 4.71 19.55
C SER A 108 9.27 5.75 20.39
N GLN A 109 8.69 6.77 19.76
CA GLN A 109 7.93 7.82 20.46
C GLN A 109 6.71 7.24 21.20
N VAL A 110 5.97 6.33 20.58
CA VAL A 110 4.83 5.65 21.22
C VAL A 110 5.30 4.80 22.41
N ALA A 111 6.45 4.12 22.28
CA ALA A 111 7.04 3.36 23.38
C ALA A 111 7.45 4.27 24.56
N VAL A 112 8.10 5.40 24.29
CA VAL A 112 8.47 6.40 25.31
C VAL A 112 7.24 6.91 26.05
N GLN A 113 6.20 7.33 25.34
CA GLN A 113 4.94 7.80 25.95
C GLN A 113 4.29 6.73 26.83
N LYS A 114 4.35 5.46 26.41
CA LYS A 114 3.86 4.33 27.20
C LYS A 114 4.65 4.17 28.50
N PHE A 115 5.98 4.35 28.47
CA PHE A 115 6.81 4.29 29.67
C PHE A 115 6.57 5.48 30.58
N GLU A 116 6.50 6.70 30.06
CA GLU A 116 6.19 7.92 30.83
C GLU A 116 4.86 7.79 31.57
N LYS A 117 3.82 7.25 30.91
CA LYS A 117 2.53 6.97 31.53
C LYS A 117 2.64 5.96 32.67
N LYS A 118 3.40 4.87 32.48
CA LYS A 118 3.62 3.86 33.52
C LYS A 118 4.40 4.42 34.70
N ILE A 119 5.43 5.22 34.45
CA ILE A 119 6.22 5.88 35.50
C ILE A 119 5.30 6.80 36.31
N SER A 120 4.49 7.61 35.64
CA SER A 120 3.53 8.50 36.31
C SER A 120 2.53 7.73 37.19
N GLN A 121 2.07 6.57 36.71
CA GLN A 121 1.19 5.68 37.47
C GLN A 121 1.88 5.11 38.71
N ILE A 122 3.11 4.61 38.58
CA ILE A 122 3.89 4.07 39.70
C ILE A 122 4.13 5.15 40.75
N MET A 123 4.55 6.35 40.33
CA MET A 123 4.73 7.48 41.24
C MET A 123 3.46 7.82 42.03
N GLY A 124 2.30 7.73 41.40
CA GLY A 124 1.01 7.93 42.08
C GLY A 124 0.77 6.89 43.17
N VAL A 125 1.00 5.62 42.85
CA VAL A 125 0.85 4.50 43.80
C VAL A 125 1.85 4.61 44.95
N GLU A 126 3.11 4.91 44.67
CA GLU A 126 4.15 5.11 45.69
C GLU A 126 3.79 6.25 46.65
N LYS A 127 3.26 7.36 46.12
CA LYS A 127 2.78 8.48 46.92
C LYS A 127 1.63 8.07 47.85
N GLU A 128 0.67 7.30 47.36
CA GLU A 128 -0.45 6.79 48.18
C GLU A 128 0.02 5.81 49.27
N GLN A 129 1.00 4.95 48.95
CA GLN A 129 1.62 4.06 49.92
C GLN A 129 2.32 4.83 51.04
N GLU A 130 3.08 5.88 50.69
CA GLU A 130 3.77 6.70 51.68
C GLU A 130 2.78 7.43 52.60
N GLN A 131 1.69 8.00 52.05
CA GLN A 131 0.61 8.58 52.86
C GLN A 131 -0.02 7.56 53.82
N THR A 132 -0.17 6.31 53.37
CA THR A 132 -0.70 5.23 54.23
C THR A 132 0.29 4.89 55.34
N ARG A 133 1.59 4.87 55.04
CA ARG A 133 2.67 4.64 56.02
C ARG A 133 2.71 5.74 57.08
N GLU A 134 2.56 7.00 56.68
CA GLU A 134 2.49 8.15 57.59
C GLU A 134 1.30 8.05 58.55
N ARG A 135 0.10 7.75 58.03
CA ARG A 135 -1.11 7.56 58.85
C ARG A 135 -0.95 6.41 59.85
N LEU A 136 -0.33 5.31 59.44
CA LEU A 136 -0.05 4.19 60.33
C LEU A 136 0.93 4.59 61.44
N ASN A 137 2.02 5.29 61.10
CA ASN A 137 2.98 5.78 62.08
C ASN A 137 2.33 6.71 63.10
N GLU A 138 1.46 7.62 62.63
CA GLU A 138 0.69 8.50 63.51
C GLU A 138 -0.22 7.70 64.45
N PHE A 139 -0.96 6.73 63.93
CA PHE A 139 -1.81 5.85 64.72
C PHE A 139 -1.02 5.10 65.81
N VAL A 140 0.11 4.50 65.44
CA VAL A 140 0.97 3.78 66.38
C VAL A 140 1.52 4.73 67.45
N SER A 141 1.89 5.95 67.08
CA SER A 141 2.35 6.97 68.03
C SER A 141 1.27 7.34 69.05
N ARG A 142 0.03 7.56 68.58
CA ARG A 142 -1.12 7.83 69.45
C ARG A 142 -1.40 6.67 70.40
N MET A 143 -1.32 5.43 69.91
CA MET A 143 -1.51 4.22 70.73
C MET A 143 -0.42 4.06 71.79
N LYS A 144 0.85 4.27 71.43
CA LYS A 144 1.97 4.25 72.38
C LYS A 144 1.79 5.30 73.48
N THR A 145 1.37 6.50 73.11
CA THR A 145 1.10 7.59 74.05
C THR A 145 -0.02 7.23 75.01
N ALA A 146 -1.13 6.67 74.51
CA ALA A 146 -2.25 6.22 75.35
C ALA A 146 -1.84 5.08 76.29
N LEU A 147 -1.06 4.11 75.82
CA LEU A 147 -0.56 3.02 76.65
C LEU A 147 0.36 3.53 77.76
N ALA A 148 1.29 4.43 77.46
CA ALA A 148 2.15 5.04 78.48
C ALA A 148 1.34 5.79 79.55
N ALA A 149 0.28 6.50 79.14
CA ALA A 149 -0.62 7.17 80.06
C ALA A 149 -1.39 6.19 80.97
N LEU A 150 -1.73 5.00 80.47
CA LEU A 150 -2.47 3.98 81.22
C LEU A 150 -1.58 3.16 82.17
N THR A 151 -0.34 2.87 81.77
CA THR A 151 0.54 1.98 82.54
C THR A 151 1.38 2.72 83.58
N GLY A 152 1.39 4.05 83.58
CA GLY A 152 2.19 4.86 84.52
C GLY A 152 3.71 4.72 84.33
N LEU A 153 4.14 3.91 83.36
CA LEU A 153 5.51 3.88 82.85
C LEU A 153 5.70 5.08 81.93
N GLY A 154 5.92 6.25 82.53
CA GLY A 154 6.45 7.41 81.80
C GLY A 154 7.81 7.06 81.19
N LEU A 155 8.06 7.61 79.98
CA LEU A 155 9.27 7.41 79.15
C LEU A 155 10.59 7.28 79.93
#